data_AF-A0A8S2TVH6-F1
#
_entry.id   AF-A0A8S2TVH6-F1
#
_cell.length_a   1.000
_cell.length_b   1.000
_cell.length_c   1.000
_cell.angle_alpha   90.00
_cell.angle_beta   90.00
_cell.angle_gamma   90.00
#
_symmetry.space_group_name_H-M   'P 1'
#
loop_
_entity.id
_entity.type
_entity.pdbx_description
1 polymer ?
#
loop_
_entity_poly.entity_id
_entity_poly.type
_entity_poly.pdbx_seq_one_letter_code
_entity_poly.pdbx_strand_id
1 'polypeptide(L)' 'MLMHLDYRVRLPDHDWTVAPRHQLTPSVYAACMMNENNDVGYSGPTYIAVRSAKHDRSDATSHACD' A
#
# COMPACT_ATOMS: atom_id res chain seq x y z
N MET A 1 15.99 8.36 -3.03
CA MET A 1 14.92 8.11 -4.03
C MET A 1 13.63 8.68 -3.49
N LEU A 2 12.91 9.51 -4.25
CA LEU A 2 11.56 9.92 -3.91
C LEU A 2 10.60 9.06 -4.74
N MET A 3 9.91 8.13 -4.08
CA MET A 3 8.82 7.37 -4.68
C MET A 3 7.50 8.04 -4.32
N HIS A 4 6.70 8.35 -5.33
CA HIS A 4 5.37 8.94 -5.17
C HIS A 4 4.34 8.01 -5.81
N LEU A 5 3.22 7.77 -5.12
CA LEU A 5 2.12 6.96 -5.62
C LEU A 5 0.81 7.70 -5.42
N ASP A 6 0.22 8.15 -6.52
CA ASP A 6 -1.18 8.54 -6.58
C ASP A 6 -2.02 7.33 -6.95
N TYR A 7 -3.06 7.04 -6.17
CA TYR A 7 -3.97 5.92 -6.44
C TYR A 7 -5.44 6.36 -6.34
N ARG A 8 -6.27 5.73 -7.16
CA ARG A 8 -7.73 5.86 -7.10
C ARG A 8 -8.33 4.47 -6.89
N VAL A 9 -9.19 4.35 -5.89
CA VAL A 9 -9.98 3.13 -5.65
C VAL A 9 -11.33 3.30 -6.32
N ARG A 10 -11.77 2.27 -7.04
CA ARG A 10 -13.13 2.15 -7.55
C ARG A 10 -13.68 0.81 -7.10
N LEU A 11 -14.78 0.84 -6.38
CA LEU A 11 -15.51 -0.36 -6.03
C LEU A 11 -16.65 -0.56 -7.04
N PRO A 12 -16.99 -1.81 -7.37
CA PRO A 12 -17.99 -2.10 -8.40
C PRO A 12 -19.41 -1.75 -7.97
N ASP A 13 -19.65 -1.65 -6.66
CA ASP A 13 -20.97 -1.54 -6.04
C ASP A 13 -21.25 -0.14 -5.44
N HIS A 14 -20.25 0.74 -5.33
CA HIS A 14 -20.42 2.13 -4.89
C HIS A 14 -19.18 3.01 -5.16
N ASP A 15 -19.37 4.34 -5.07
CA ASP A 15 -18.35 5.36 -5.34
C ASP A 15 -18.11 6.36 -4.19
N TRP A 16 -18.69 6.12 -3.00
CA TRP A 16 -18.58 7.02 -1.85
C TRP A 16 -17.28 6.84 -1.04
N THR A 17 -16.96 7.87 -0.24
CA THR A 17 -15.68 7.98 0.49
C THR A 17 -15.50 6.84 1.47
N VAL A 18 -14.39 6.15 1.29
CA VAL A 18 -13.97 5.01 2.09
C VAL A 18 -13.68 5.41 3.54
N ALA A 19 -14.37 4.76 4.49
CA ALA A 19 -14.10 4.89 5.92
C ALA A 19 -12.66 4.44 6.30
N PRO A 20 -12.09 4.92 7.43
CA PRO A 20 -10.70 4.70 7.79
C PRO A 20 -10.21 3.24 7.76
N ARG A 21 -11.07 2.24 8.02
CA ARG A 21 -10.65 0.82 7.98
C ARG A 21 -10.57 0.20 6.60
N HIS A 22 -10.99 0.91 5.55
CA HIS A 22 -10.74 0.46 4.18
C HIS A 22 -9.76 1.39 3.44
N GLN A 23 -9.02 2.19 4.20
CA GLN A 23 -7.86 2.90 3.67
C GLN A 23 -6.86 1.90 3.10
N LEU A 24 -6.52 2.08 1.82
CA LEU A 24 -5.35 1.44 1.24
C LEU A 24 -4.10 2.18 1.73
N THR A 25 -3.21 1.47 2.41
CA THR A 25 -1.96 2.04 2.91
C THR A 25 -0.83 1.69 1.94
N PRO A 26 -0.28 2.67 1.21
CA PRO A 26 0.94 2.44 0.45
C PRO A 26 2.14 2.40 1.41
N SER A 27 3.11 1.54 1.12
CA SER A 27 4.36 1.45 1.87
C SER A 27 5.51 1.18 0.91
N VAL A 28 6.62 1.91 1.09
CA VAL A 28 7.81 1.78 0.25
C VAL A 28 8.75 0.77 0.90
N TYR A 29 9.11 -0.25 0.13
CA TYR A 29 10.07 -1.28 0.54
C TYR A 29 11.31 -1.18 -0.34
N ALA A 30 12.47 -1.07 0.29
CA ALA A 30 13.76 -1.10 -0.39
C ALA A 30 14.55 -2.31 0.08
N ALA A 31 15.07 -3.10 -0.85
CA ALA A 31 16.04 -4.13 -0.53
C ALA A 31 17.37 -3.48 -0.16
N CYS A 32 17.84 -3.76 1.06
CA CYS A 32 19.20 -3.44 1.47
C CYS A 32 20.16 -4.49 0.90
N MET A 33 21.23 -4.05 0.26
CA MET A 33 22.29 -4.95 -0.23
C MET A 33 23.58 -4.64 0.50
N MET A 34 24.27 -5.69 0.96
CA MET A 34 25.64 -5.51 1.45
C MET A 34 26.59 -5.31 0.27
N ASN A 35 27.51 -4.38 0.40
CA ASN A 35 28.63 -4.24 -0.53
C ASN A 35 29.77 -5.22 -0.16
N GLU A 36 30.81 -5.26 -0.98
CA GLU A 36 32.01 -6.09 -0.76
C GLU A 36 32.79 -5.73 0.51
N ASN A 37 32.55 -4.54 1.07
CA ASN A 37 33.17 -4.04 2.30
C ASN A 37 32.30 -4.30 3.55
N ASN A 38 31.24 -5.10 3.44
CA ASN A 38 30.24 -5.37 4.49
C ASN A 38 29.43 -4.14 4.96
N ASP A 39 29.37 -3.06 4.19
CA ASP A 39 28.48 -1.95 4.47
C ASP A 39 27.09 -2.20 3.89
N VAL A 40 26.06 -1.71 4.59
CA VAL A 40 24.67 -1.76 4.12
C VAL A 40 24.40 -0.61 3.15
N GLY A 41 24.12 -0.93 1.89
CA GLY A 41 23.68 0.01 0.86
C GLY A 41 22.20 -0.14 0.50
N TYR A 42 21.64 0.91 -0.10
CA TYR A 42 20.25 0.97 -0.58
C TYR A 42 20.17 0.84 -2.11
N SER A 43 20.95 -0.07 -2.71
CA SER A 43 21.02 -0.28 -4.16
C SER A 43 20.12 -1.41 -4.67
N GLY A 44 19.39 -2.10 -3.79
CA GLY A 44 18.54 -3.21 -4.17
C GLY A 44 17.19 -2.78 -4.76
N PRO A 45 16.41 -3.75 -5.30
CA PRO A 45 15.07 -3.47 -5.81
C PRO A 45 14.23 -2.71 -4.79
N THR A 46 13.59 -1.65 -5.24
CA THR A 46 12.66 -0.88 -4.44
C THR A 46 11.27 -1.00 -5.07
N TYR A 47 10.25 -1.23 -4.26
CA TYR A 47 8.87 -1.37 -4.72
C TYR A 47 7.90 -0.70 -3.74
N ILE A 48 6.70 -0.40 -4.23
CA ILE A 48 5.59 0.10 -3.41
C ILE A 48 4.62 -1.05 -3.23
N ALA A 49 4.37 -1.45 -1.99
CA ALA A 49 3.30 -2.38 -1.66
C ALA A 49 2.08 -1.59 -1.20
N VAL A 50 0.90 -1.94 -1.71
CA VAL A 50 -0.38 -1.39 -1.27
C VAL A 50 -1.10 -2.47 -0.49
N ARG A 51 -1.38 -2.22 0.78
CA ARG A 51 -2.14 -3.13 1.64
C ARG A 51 -3.46 -2.51 2.03
N SER A 52 -4.52 -3.32 2.06
CA SER A 52 -5.76 -2.93 2.71
C SER A 52 -5.60 -3.03 4.23
N ALA A 53 -6.16 -2.09 4.98
CA ALA A 53 -6.27 -2.21 6.44
C ALA A 53 -7.24 -3.35 6.87
N LYS A 54 -8.02 -3.89 5.92
CA LYS A 54 -8.92 -5.03 6.10
C LYS A 54 -8.46 -6.24 5.29
N HIS A 55 -8.63 -7.45 5.84
CA HIS A 55 -7.97 -8.66 5.34
C HIS A 55 -8.44 -9.18 3.96
N ASP A 56 -9.69 -8.94 3.54
CA ASP A 56 -10.18 -9.65 2.34
C ASP A 56 -11.49 -9.13 1.71
N ARG A 57 -12.25 -8.22 2.36
CA ARG A 57 -13.55 -7.78 1.84
C ARG A 57 -13.78 -6.27 1.95
N SER A 58 -13.94 -5.63 0.79
CA SER A 58 -14.35 -4.23 0.65
C SER A 58 -15.58 -4.16 -0.26
N ASP A 59 -16.75 -4.40 0.32
CA ASP A 59 -18.07 -4.29 -0.34
C ASP A 59 -18.93 -3.24 0.38
N ALA A 60 -19.93 -2.68 -0.32
CA ALA A 60 -20.77 -1.58 0.14
C ALA A 60 -21.41 -1.85 1.52
N THR A 61 -21.88 -3.09 1.73
CA THR A 61 -22.45 -3.52 3.01
C THR A 61 -21.42 -3.42 4.13
N SER A 62 -20.21 -3.93 3.89
CA SER A 62 -19.15 -3.92 4.87
C SER A 62 -18.59 -2.53 5.16
N HIS A 63 -18.77 -1.57 4.24
CA HIS A 63 -18.49 -0.16 4.49
C HIS A 63 -19.63 0.53 5.26
N ALA A 64 -20.89 0.18 4.95
CA ALA A 64 -22.06 0.79 5.61
C ALA A 64 -22.19 0.39 7.09
N CYS A 65 -21.61 -0.75 7.47
CA CYS A 65 -21.64 -1.28 8.83
C CYS A 65 -20.34 -1.07 9.62
N ASP A 66 -19.41 -0.26 9.11
CA ASP A 66 -18.10 -0.01 9.70
C ASP A 66 -18.08 1.11 10.77
#